data_AF-A0A1S9CRI6-F1
#
_entry.id   AF-A0A1S9CRI6-F1
#
_cell.length_a   1.000
_cell.length_b   1.000
_cell.length_c   1.000
_cell.angle_alpha   90.00
_cell.angle_beta   90.00
_cell.angle_gamma   90.00
#
_symmetry.space_group_name_H-M   'P 1'
#
loop_
_entity.id
_entity.type
_entity.pdbx_description
1 polymer ?
#
loop_
_entity_poly.entity_id
_entity_poly.type
_entity_poly.pdbx_seq_one_letter_code
_entity_poly.pdbx_strand_id
1 'polypeptide(L)'
;MYLSLDCEFNEQGFVREFAMVLFKDNEILKVLEVYISKSGGDGVPYNPLQNNYHINDAAHLNIYINGFLDVCAELVPLSQIKIVGMSLDHDLKSILKTTNKQSKLNKLTKKTQLEMCGRGTLETKATNYNISRSQMRRLMESLTTPRHRYKYHTALYDAVVTGYVYLKVTNDDASLMVHPDLKKNKHTYFTAYHNELQEAYLAKRNKTKPPVKKEATVQKIPKNFPEIRYRVQKNISNVFDIVARQMFYHQLCRLKYEPSIRKVNAIKENIMREVYAAKVSVMPYDTMPLITDPYNPSIVNAGVQLVLKKISTDDFIDFAIYMQQYNLPRDKGTYYRVWNNKKELYVRCLQTSTAKKLLTKLPYATIDHFLRKEVPECYIETIN
;
A
#
# COMPACT_ATOMS: atom_id res chain seq x y z
N MET A 1 8.31 8.76 -27.39
CA MET A 1 6.87 9.06 -27.13
C MET A 1 6.32 8.02 -26.17
N TYR A 2 5.57 8.45 -25.16
CA TYR A 2 4.91 7.56 -24.22
C TYR A 2 3.55 8.12 -23.79
N LEU A 3 2.68 7.24 -23.31
CA LEU A 3 1.39 7.55 -22.72
C LEU A 3 1.47 7.27 -21.23
N SER A 4 0.96 8.16 -20.39
CA SER A 4 0.58 7.80 -19.03
C SER A 4 -0.93 7.58 -18.94
N LEU A 5 -1.35 6.70 -18.03
CA LEU A 5 -2.76 6.40 -17.78
C LEU A 5 -2.98 6.19 -16.28
N ASP A 6 -4.12 6.67 -15.80
CA ASP A 6 -4.60 6.44 -14.44
C ASP A 6 -6.13 6.36 -14.39
N CYS A 7 -6.67 5.66 -13.39
CA CYS A 7 -8.09 5.45 -13.20
C CYS A 7 -8.48 5.58 -11.72
N GLU A 8 -9.61 6.24 -11.48
CA GLU A 8 -10.29 6.21 -10.20
C GLU A 8 -11.50 5.27 -10.28
N PHE A 9 -11.78 4.57 -9.18
CA PHE A 9 -12.78 3.50 -9.15
C PHE A 9 -13.90 3.78 -8.16
N ASN A 10 -15.08 3.21 -8.41
CA ASN A 10 -16.12 3.05 -7.40
C ASN A 10 -15.85 1.81 -6.52
N GLU A 11 -16.72 1.56 -5.53
CA GLU A 11 -16.54 0.45 -4.57
C GLU A 11 -16.59 -0.94 -5.22
N GLN A 12 -17.28 -1.06 -6.36
CA GLN A 12 -17.36 -2.29 -7.12
C GLN A 12 -16.14 -2.47 -8.03
N GLY A 13 -15.19 -1.52 -8.06
CA GLY A 13 -14.02 -1.54 -8.92
C GLY A 13 -14.32 -1.21 -10.39
N PHE A 14 -15.42 -0.49 -10.67
CA PHE A 14 -15.65 0.10 -11.99
C PHE A 14 -15.06 1.49 -12.06
N VAL A 15 -14.56 1.86 -13.23
CA VAL A 15 -13.96 3.17 -13.49
C VAL A 15 -15.02 4.26 -13.35
N ARG A 16 -14.70 5.32 -12.60
CA ARG A 16 -15.50 6.54 -12.43
C ARG A 16 -14.77 7.79 -12.93
N GLU A 17 -13.44 7.80 -12.88
CA GLU A 17 -12.61 8.81 -13.54
C GLU A 17 -11.51 8.10 -14.30
N PHE A 18 -11.18 8.61 -15.48
CA PHE A 18 -10.15 8.07 -16.35
C PHE A 18 -9.32 9.23 -16.89
N ALA A 19 -8.00 9.07 -16.93
CA ALA A 19 -7.15 9.98 -17.66
C ALA A 19 -6.07 9.26 -18.44
N MET A 20 -5.73 9.81 -19.60
CA MET A 20 -4.65 9.36 -20.44
C MET A 20 -3.95 10.57 -21.06
N VAL A 21 -2.63 10.60 -20.99
CA VAL A 21 -1.82 11.77 -21.36
C VAL A 21 -0.69 11.33 -22.28
N LEU A 22 -0.53 12.02 -23.42
CA LEU A 22 0.52 11.75 -24.41
C LEU A 22 1.70 12.69 -24.20
N PHE A 23 2.90 12.11 -24.18
CA PHE A 23 4.16 12.80 -23.96
C PHE A 23 5.14 12.57 -25.12
N LYS A 24 5.81 13.65 -25.52
CA LYS A 24 6.93 13.62 -26.47
C LYS A 24 7.91 14.74 -26.10
N ASP A 25 9.20 14.47 -26.12
CA ASP A 25 10.25 15.49 -25.98
C ASP A 25 10.05 16.46 -24.80
N ASN A 26 9.67 15.93 -23.62
CA ASN A 26 9.39 16.70 -22.39
C ASN A 26 8.15 17.60 -22.45
N GLU A 27 7.24 17.32 -23.37
CA GLU A 27 5.99 18.05 -23.53
C GLU A 27 4.77 17.14 -23.44
N ILE A 28 3.70 17.67 -22.85
CA ILE A 28 2.36 17.10 -22.91
C ILE A 28 1.71 17.55 -24.22
N LEU A 29 1.48 16.60 -25.13
CA LEU A 29 0.92 16.88 -26.45
C LEU A 29 -0.61 16.78 -26.49
N LYS A 30 -1.18 15.80 -25.78
CA LYS A 30 -2.61 15.49 -25.79
C LYS A 30 -3.04 14.97 -24.43
N VAL A 31 -4.28 15.29 -24.05
CA VAL A 31 -4.92 14.82 -22.80
C VAL A 31 -6.31 14.30 -23.13
N LEU A 32 -6.64 13.14 -22.57
CA LEU A 32 -8.00 12.65 -22.45
C LEU A 32 -8.32 12.51 -20.97
N GLU A 33 -9.41 13.12 -20.55
CA GLU A 33 -9.96 13.06 -19.20
C GLU A 33 -11.44 12.73 -19.32
N VAL A 34 -11.92 11.71 -18.60
CA VAL A 34 -13.31 11.27 -18.66
C VAL A 34 -13.83 11.07 -17.24
N TYR A 35 -14.96 11.72 -16.95
CA TYR A 35 -15.73 11.53 -15.73
C TYR A 35 -17.01 10.76 -16.05
N ILE A 36 -17.33 9.76 -15.23
CA ILE A 36 -18.49 8.89 -15.41
C ILE A 36 -19.43 9.07 -14.22
N SER A 37 -20.59 9.66 -14.44
CA SER A 37 -21.58 9.90 -13.38
C SER A 37 -22.98 10.22 -13.94
N LYS A 38 -24.00 10.22 -13.10
CA LYS A 38 -25.41 10.27 -13.55
C LYS A 38 -25.78 11.57 -14.27
N SER A 39 -25.20 12.69 -13.87
CA SER A 39 -25.35 13.99 -14.55
C SER A 39 -24.54 14.12 -15.83
N GLY A 40 -23.79 13.09 -16.22
CA GLY A 40 -23.06 13.09 -17.48
C GLY A 40 -23.99 13.15 -18.68
N GLY A 41 -23.44 13.58 -19.82
CA GLY A 41 -24.21 13.60 -21.06
C GLY A 41 -24.46 12.19 -21.58
N ASP A 42 -25.67 11.96 -22.09
CA ASP A 42 -26.00 10.76 -22.86
C ASP A 42 -25.47 10.89 -24.29
N GLY A 43 -24.77 9.88 -24.78
CA GLY A 43 -24.34 9.82 -26.20
C GLY A 43 -23.40 10.95 -26.65
N VAL A 44 -22.59 11.52 -25.75
CA VAL A 44 -21.63 12.58 -26.11
C VAL A 44 -20.67 12.07 -27.20
N PRO A 45 -20.57 12.74 -28.37
CA PRO A 45 -19.65 12.31 -29.41
C PRO A 45 -18.20 12.64 -29.04
N TYR A 46 -17.26 11.78 -29.46
CA TYR A 46 -15.83 12.07 -29.31
C TYR A 46 -15.41 13.20 -30.26
N ASN A 47 -14.64 14.17 -29.74
CA ASN A 47 -14.07 15.28 -30.49
C ASN A 47 -12.54 15.37 -30.25
N PRO A 48 -11.69 15.16 -31.26
CA PRO A 48 -10.22 15.22 -31.13
C PRO A 48 -9.63 16.52 -30.56
N LEU A 49 -10.39 17.62 -30.58
CA LEU A 49 -10.01 18.93 -30.05
C LEU A 49 -10.46 19.16 -28.61
N GLN A 50 -11.28 18.25 -28.06
CA GLN A 50 -11.76 18.28 -26.70
C GLN A 50 -10.98 17.27 -25.86
N ASN A 51 -10.49 17.74 -24.72
CA ASN A 51 -9.63 16.96 -23.84
C ASN A 51 -10.37 16.33 -22.67
N ASN A 52 -11.56 16.83 -22.33
CA ASN A 52 -12.29 16.41 -21.13
C ASN A 52 -13.76 16.10 -21.44
N TYR A 53 -14.29 15.01 -20.90
CA TYR A 53 -15.63 14.49 -21.16
C TYR A 53 -16.33 14.14 -19.85
N HIS A 54 -17.65 14.32 -19.85
CA HIS A 54 -18.52 13.90 -18.75
C HIS A 54 -19.68 13.10 -19.31
N ILE A 55 -19.73 11.82 -18.94
CA ILE A 55 -20.60 10.83 -19.57
C ILE A 55 -21.41 10.09 -18.52
N ASN A 56 -22.63 9.72 -18.87
CA ASN A 56 -23.49 8.93 -18.01
C ASN A 56 -23.22 7.43 -18.14
N ASP A 57 -23.04 6.96 -19.37
CA ASP A 57 -22.85 5.56 -19.66
C ASP A 57 -21.36 5.19 -19.80
N ALA A 58 -20.89 4.36 -18.87
CA ALA A 58 -19.53 3.85 -18.82
C ALA A 58 -19.15 3.00 -20.04
N ALA A 59 -20.12 2.41 -20.75
CA ALA A 59 -19.86 1.65 -21.97
C ALA A 59 -19.23 2.52 -23.09
N HIS A 60 -19.50 3.83 -23.08
CA HIS A 60 -18.90 4.75 -24.03
C HIS A 60 -17.43 5.06 -23.77
N LEU A 61 -16.87 4.73 -22.58
CA LEU A 61 -15.46 4.98 -22.25
C LEU A 61 -14.50 4.46 -23.34
N ASN A 62 -14.79 3.29 -23.92
CA ASN A 62 -13.98 2.71 -24.99
C ASN A 62 -13.99 3.53 -26.29
N ILE A 63 -15.06 4.27 -26.58
CA ILE A 63 -15.13 5.15 -27.76
C ILE A 63 -14.09 6.28 -27.60
N TYR A 64 -14.05 6.92 -26.43
CA TYR A 64 -13.10 8.00 -26.16
C TYR A 64 -11.66 7.50 -26.16
N ILE A 65 -11.40 6.36 -25.51
CA ILE A 65 -10.06 5.74 -25.51
C ILE A 65 -9.61 5.44 -26.95
N ASN A 66 -10.47 4.80 -27.75
CA ASN A 66 -10.12 4.43 -29.12
C ASN A 66 -9.93 5.67 -30.00
N GLY A 67 -10.81 6.66 -29.90
CA GLY A 67 -10.69 7.91 -30.66
C GLY A 67 -9.42 8.68 -30.30
N PHE A 68 -9.04 8.71 -29.03
CA PHE A 68 -7.77 9.31 -28.61
C PHE A 68 -6.56 8.57 -29.16
N LEU A 69 -6.58 7.24 -29.13
CA LEU A 69 -5.50 6.42 -29.67
C LEU A 69 -5.40 6.53 -31.19
N ASP A 70 -6.51 6.74 -31.90
CA ASP A 70 -6.48 6.98 -33.35
C ASP A 70 -5.75 8.28 -33.68
N VAL A 71 -6.03 9.36 -32.94
CA VAL A 71 -5.29 10.64 -33.07
C VAL A 71 -3.81 10.46 -32.72
N CYS A 72 -3.49 9.65 -31.72
CA CYS A 72 -2.08 9.34 -31.38
C CYS A 72 -1.38 8.55 -32.50
N ALA A 73 -2.11 7.65 -33.18
CA ALA A 73 -1.57 6.82 -34.25
C ALA A 73 -1.20 7.63 -35.50
N GLU A 74 -1.77 8.83 -35.68
CA GLU A 74 -1.38 9.77 -36.74
C GLU A 74 0.05 10.30 -36.56
N LEU A 75 0.56 10.34 -35.32
CA LEU A 75 1.92 10.81 -35.03
C LEU A 75 2.96 9.69 -35.17
N VAL A 76 2.64 8.49 -34.69
CA VAL A 76 3.52 7.31 -34.77
C VAL A 76 2.67 6.05 -34.56
N PRO A 77 3.01 4.89 -35.17
CA PRO A 77 2.28 3.66 -34.94
C PRO A 77 2.17 3.32 -33.45
N LEU A 78 0.96 2.90 -33.01
CA LEU A 78 0.69 2.57 -31.60
C LEU A 78 1.67 1.53 -31.02
N SER A 79 2.16 0.59 -31.83
CA SER A 79 3.17 -0.41 -31.42
C SER A 79 4.50 0.20 -30.97
N GLN A 80 4.78 1.46 -31.34
CA GLN A 80 5.98 2.18 -30.95
C GLN A 80 5.76 3.08 -29.73
N ILE A 81 4.50 3.38 -29.37
CA ILE A 81 4.16 4.17 -28.18
C ILE A 81 4.21 3.27 -26.96
N LYS A 82 4.94 3.71 -25.93
CA LYS A 82 5.01 3.02 -24.64
C LYS A 82 3.90 3.53 -23.71
N ILE A 83 3.18 2.63 -23.05
CA ILE A 83 2.22 3.00 -22.01
C ILE A 83 2.83 2.81 -20.61
N VAL A 84 2.57 3.77 -19.72
CA VAL A 84 3.10 3.84 -18.37
C VAL A 84 1.94 4.08 -17.41
N GLY A 85 1.91 3.34 -16.30
CA GLY A 85 0.96 3.58 -15.21
C GLY A 85 1.64 3.36 -13.86
N MET A 86 1.00 3.80 -12.78
CA MET A 86 1.44 3.41 -11.43
C MET A 86 1.09 1.94 -11.17
N SER A 87 -0.18 1.58 -11.33
CA SER A 87 -0.71 0.22 -11.21
C SER A 87 -1.43 -0.21 -12.49
N LEU A 88 -0.76 -0.01 -13.63
CA LEU A 88 -1.31 -0.14 -14.99
C LEU A 88 -2.14 -1.42 -15.22
N ASP A 89 -1.72 -2.57 -14.70
CA ASP A 89 -2.48 -3.82 -14.88
C ASP A 89 -3.86 -3.75 -14.22
N HIS A 90 -3.93 -3.15 -13.03
CA HIS A 90 -5.18 -2.94 -12.31
C HIS A 90 -6.10 -1.99 -13.08
N ASP A 91 -5.54 -0.90 -13.61
CA ASP A 91 -6.28 0.09 -14.40
C ASP A 91 -6.85 -0.56 -15.68
N LEU A 92 -6.01 -1.28 -16.43
CA LEU A 92 -6.43 -1.96 -17.66
C LEU A 92 -7.51 -3.03 -17.41
N LYS A 93 -7.38 -3.82 -16.33
CA LYS A 93 -8.42 -4.79 -15.94
C LYS A 93 -9.73 -4.11 -15.58
N SER A 94 -9.66 -2.99 -14.86
CA SER A 94 -10.84 -2.24 -14.44
C SER A 94 -11.53 -1.55 -15.61
N ILE A 95 -10.80 -1.05 -16.61
CA ILE A 95 -11.36 -0.54 -17.87
C ILE A 95 -12.10 -1.65 -18.62
N LEU A 96 -11.49 -2.82 -18.76
CA LEU A 96 -12.13 -3.97 -19.41
C LEU A 96 -13.40 -4.41 -18.66
N LYS A 97 -13.33 -4.47 -17.32
CA LYS A 97 -14.48 -4.78 -16.46
C LYS A 97 -15.60 -3.75 -16.57
N THR A 98 -15.26 -2.48 -16.75
CA THR A 98 -16.23 -1.38 -16.84
C THR A 98 -16.94 -1.34 -18.19
N THR A 99 -16.20 -1.58 -19.27
CA THR A 99 -16.72 -1.45 -20.63
C THR A 99 -17.22 -2.77 -21.23
N ASN A 100 -16.81 -3.90 -20.64
CA ASN A 100 -17.01 -5.26 -21.18
C ASN A 100 -16.54 -5.43 -22.64
N LYS A 101 -15.63 -4.57 -23.12
CA LYS A 101 -15.12 -4.56 -24.49
C LYS A 101 -13.62 -4.30 -24.49
N GLN A 102 -12.89 -4.91 -25.41
CA GLN A 102 -11.48 -4.59 -25.60
C GLN A 102 -11.33 -3.24 -26.30
N SER A 103 -10.43 -2.39 -25.80
CA SER A 103 -10.01 -1.16 -26.46
C SER A 103 -8.73 -1.35 -27.26
N LYS A 104 -8.38 -0.37 -28.10
CA LYS A 104 -7.11 -0.29 -28.83
C LYS A 104 -5.88 -0.19 -27.92
N LEU A 105 -6.05 -0.06 -26.59
CA LEU A 105 -4.95 -0.16 -25.62
C LEU A 105 -4.21 -1.51 -25.72
N ASN A 106 -4.87 -2.57 -26.17
CA ASN A 106 -4.24 -3.87 -26.41
C ASN A 106 -3.18 -3.83 -27.53
N LYS A 107 -3.24 -2.84 -28.44
CA LYS A 107 -2.23 -2.64 -29.51
C LYS A 107 -0.95 -1.97 -28.99
N LEU A 108 -0.97 -1.37 -27.80
CA LEU A 108 0.21 -0.81 -27.12
C LEU A 108 0.98 -1.97 -26.46
N THR A 109 1.97 -2.51 -27.17
CA THR A 109 2.73 -3.69 -26.73
C THR A 109 3.81 -3.35 -25.69
N LYS A 110 4.32 -2.13 -25.69
CA LYS A 110 5.35 -1.66 -24.76
C LYS A 110 4.70 -1.08 -23.50
N LYS A 111 4.86 -1.75 -22.36
CA LYS A 111 4.21 -1.36 -21.08
C LYS A 111 5.22 -1.26 -19.94
N THR A 112 5.03 -0.28 -19.05
CA THR A 112 5.79 -0.15 -17.80
C THR A 112 4.88 0.22 -16.64
N GLN A 113 5.19 -0.30 -15.46
CA GLN A 113 4.56 0.09 -14.20
C GLN A 113 5.57 0.73 -13.27
N LEU A 114 5.29 1.95 -12.82
CA LEU A 114 6.19 2.67 -11.93
C LEU A 114 6.21 2.14 -10.50
N GLU A 115 5.20 1.37 -10.07
CA GLU A 115 5.26 0.61 -8.80
C GLU A 115 6.53 -0.28 -8.77
N MET A 116 7.00 -0.74 -9.93
CA MET A 116 8.22 -1.56 -10.05
C MET A 116 9.51 -0.74 -9.97
N CYS A 117 9.46 0.58 -10.18
CA CYS A 117 10.60 1.50 -10.17
C CYS A 117 10.85 2.09 -8.77
N GLY A 118 11.03 1.24 -7.75
CA GLY A 118 11.35 1.65 -6.37
C GLY A 118 10.15 1.72 -5.42
N ARG A 119 10.38 2.00 -4.13
CA ARG A 119 9.37 1.98 -3.06
C ARG A 119 8.51 3.25 -3.01
N GLY A 120 7.29 3.15 -2.47
CA GLY A 120 6.47 4.29 -2.04
C GLY A 120 5.28 4.63 -2.95
N THR A 121 4.40 5.50 -2.45
CA THR A 121 3.27 6.06 -3.21
C THR A 121 3.77 6.92 -4.38
N LEU A 122 2.87 7.28 -5.31
CA LEU A 122 3.21 8.23 -6.37
C LEU A 122 3.77 9.54 -5.80
N GLU A 123 3.26 10.01 -4.66
CA GLU A 123 3.77 11.20 -3.95
C GLU A 123 5.21 11.04 -3.49
N THR A 124 5.50 9.87 -2.91
CA THR A 124 6.84 9.55 -2.41
C THR A 124 7.82 9.52 -3.57
N LYS A 125 7.43 8.93 -4.70
CA LYS A 125 8.25 8.89 -5.92
C LYS A 125 8.48 10.28 -6.49
N ALA A 126 7.43 11.09 -6.64
CA ALA A 126 7.56 12.47 -7.09
C ALA A 126 8.55 13.26 -6.21
N THR A 127 8.45 13.08 -4.88
CA THR A 127 9.37 13.71 -3.91
C THR A 127 10.81 13.23 -4.10
N ASN A 128 11.04 11.92 -4.24
CA ASN A 128 12.37 11.35 -4.43
C ASN A 128 13.04 11.80 -5.74
N TYR A 129 12.25 12.09 -6.77
CA TYR A 129 12.73 12.62 -8.05
C TYR A 129 12.74 14.16 -8.10
N ASN A 130 12.66 14.83 -6.95
CA ASN A 130 12.67 16.30 -6.82
C ASN A 130 11.58 17.00 -7.65
N ILE A 131 10.45 16.33 -7.90
CA ILE A 131 9.29 16.93 -8.54
C ILE A 131 8.51 17.68 -7.46
N SER A 132 8.68 19.00 -7.44
CA SER A 132 8.08 19.85 -6.42
C SER A 132 6.57 20.03 -6.62
N ARG A 133 5.85 20.27 -5.52
CA ARG A 133 4.42 20.63 -5.56
C ARG A 133 4.16 21.89 -6.40
N SER A 134 5.09 22.85 -6.45
CA SER A 134 4.92 24.08 -7.23
C SER A 134 5.11 23.85 -8.74
N GLN A 135 6.00 22.92 -9.15
CA GLN A 135 6.10 22.48 -10.55
C GLN A 135 4.80 21.78 -10.98
N MET A 136 4.32 20.82 -10.18
CA MET A 136 3.07 20.15 -10.47
C MET A 136 1.88 21.11 -10.52
N ARG A 137 1.79 22.04 -9.57
CA ARG A 137 0.74 23.06 -9.56
C ARG A 137 0.75 23.89 -10.85
N ARG A 138 1.92 24.37 -11.28
CA ARG A 138 2.04 25.16 -12.53
C ARG A 138 1.64 24.36 -13.76
N LEU A 139 2.04 23.09 -13.84
CA LEU A 139 1.63 22.16 -14.90
C LEU A 139 0.12 21.93 -14.91
N MET A 140 -0.50 21.76 -13.75
CA MET A 140 -1.95 21.57 -13.68
C MET A 140 -2.71 22.86 -14.02
N GLU A 141 -2.22 24.03 -13.61
CA GLU A 141 -2.80 25.34 -13.95
C GLU A 141 -2.67 25.68 -15.45
N SER A 142 -1.69 25.10 -16.16
CA SER A 142 -1.60 25.21 -17.63
C SER A 142 -2.53 24.22 -18.33
N LEU A 143 -2.74 23.03 -17.78
CA LEU A 143 -3.68 22.03 -18.34
C LEU A 143 -5.15 22.33 -18.06
N THR A 144 -5.44 23.02 -16.96
CA THR A 144 -6.79 23.09 -16.39
C THR A 144 -7.15 24.51 -15.98
N THR A 145 -8.44 24.79 -15.82
CA THR A 145 -8.87 26.10 -15.31
C THR A 145 -8.67 26.20 -13.79
N PRO A 146 -8.28 27.36 -13.24
CA PRO A 146 -7.90 27.53 -11.83
C PRO A 146 -9.03 27.30 -10.82
N ARG A 147 -10.26 27.03 -11.27
CA ARG A 147 -11.39 26.74 -10.39
C ARG A 147 -11.27 25.39 -9.68
N HIS A 148 -10.41 24.48 -10.15
CA HIS A 148 -10.28 23.15 -9.57
C HIS A 148 -8.95 22.97 -8.79
N ARG A 149 -9.06 22.51 -7.54
CA ARG A 149 -7.94 22.00 -6.75
C ARG A 149 -7.64 20.54 -7.12
N TYR A 150 -6.84 20.35 -8.14
CA TYR A 150 -6.25 19.04 -8.42
C TYR A 150 -5.30 18.63 -7.30
N LYS A 151 -5.40 17.36 -6.93
CA LYS A 151 -4.56 16.71 -5.93
C LYS A 151 -4.42 15.24 -6.29
N TYR A 152 -3.53 14.54 -5.58
CA TYR A 152 -3.46 13.08 -5.65
C TYR A 152 -4.82 12.43 -5.46
N HIS A 153 -5.03 11.30 -6.14
CA HIS A 153 -6.32 10.60 -6.25
C HIS A 153 -7.35 11.32 -7.12
N THR A 154 -6.86 12.06 -8.12
CA THR A 154 -7.65 12.46 -9.28
C THR A 154 -6.94 11.93 -10.51
N ALA A 155 -7.67 11.25 -11.39
CA ALA A 155 -7.05 10.49 -12.47
C ALA A 155 -6.12 11.34 -13.34
N LEU A 156 -6.50 12.58 -13.67
CA LEU A 156 -5.66 13.47 -14.47
C LEU A 156 -4.36 13.85 -13.74
N TYR A 157 -4.45 14.22 -12.46
CA TYR A 157 -3.27 14.59 -11.69
C TYR A 157 -2.30 13.41 -11.60
N ASP A 158 -2.81 12.23 -11.27
CA ASP A 158 -1.99 11.03 -11.08
C ASP A 158 -1.41 10.54 -12.41
N ALA A 159 -2.13 10.65 -13.53
CA ALA A 159 -1.58 10.41 -14.86
C ALA A 159 -0.44 11.38 -15.21
N VAL A 160 -0.59 12.69 -14.96
CA VAL A 160 0.48 13.67 -15.24
C VAL A 160 1.70 13.43 -14.36
N VAL A 161 1.52 13.22 -13.05
CA VAL A 161 2.65 12.92 -12.14
C VAL A 161 3.32 11.61 -12.55
N THR A 162 2.56 10.58 -12.93
CA THR A 162 3.10 9.31 -13.44
C THR A 162 3.98 9.53 -14.65
N GLY A 163 3.52 10.30 -15.64
CA GLY A 163 4.33 10.65 -16.81
C GLY A 163 5.61 11.40 -16.44
N TYR A 164 5.51 12.37 -15.52
CA TYR A 164 6.67 13.16 -15.09
C TYR A 164 7.68 12.35 -14.28
N VAL A 165 7.23 11.48 -13.38
CA VAL A 165 8.11 10.56 -12.66
C VAL A 165 8.81 9.62 -13.65
N TYR A 166 8.08 9.08 -14.63
CA TYR A 166 8.67 8.23 -15.65
C TYR A 166 9.78 8.95 -16.44
N LEU A 167 9.56 10.22 -16.78
CA LEU A 167 10.56 11.04 -17.45
C LEU A 167 11.86 11.16 -16.63
N LYS A 168 11.73 11.44 -15.32
CA LYS A 168 12.87 11.51 -14.40
C LYS A 168 13.57 10.17 -14.23
N VAL A 169 12.82 9.08 -14.17
CA VAL A 169 13.37 7.70 -14.09
C VAL A 169 14.22 7.38 -15.31
N THR A 170 13.87 7.89 -16.49
CA THR A 170 14.63 7.68 -17.73
C THR A 170 15.85 8.61 -17.89
N ASN A 171 16.29 9.26 -16.80
CA ASN A 171 17.41 10.21 -16.74
C ASN A 171 17.24 11.43 -17.66
N ASP A 172 16.00 11.89 -17.87
CA ASP A 172 15.76 13.18 -18.48
C ASP A 172 15.50 14.23 -17.39
N ASP A 173 16.47 15.14 -17.23
CA ASP A 173 16.42 16.18 -16.22
C ASP A 173 15.60 17.41 -16.64
N ALA A 174 15.08 17.43 -17.87
CA ALA A 174 14.23 18.52 -18.32
C ALA A 174 12.97 18.67 -17.45
N SER A 175 12.46 19.90 -17.43
CA SER A 175 11.15 20.17 -16.85
C SER A 175 10.08 19.82 -17.88
N LEU A 176 9.06 19.11 -17.41
CA LEU A 176 7.89 18.82 -18.23
C LEU A 176 7.15 20.14 -18.52
N MET A 177 6.69 20.31 -19.76
CA MET A 177 5.91 21.46 -20.22
C MET A 177 4.63 21.02 -20.90
N VAL A 178 3.70 21.97 -21.13
CA VAL A 178 2.48 21.74 -21.90
C VAL A 178 2.68 22.32 -23.29
N HIS A 179 2.39 21.54 -24.33
CA HIS A 179 2.49 22.01 -25.70
C HIS A 179 1.57 23.23 -25.92
N PRO A 180 2.02 24.31 -26.59
CA PRO A 180 1.25 25.55 -26.75
C PRO A 180 -0.15 25.37 -27.36
N ASP A 181 -0.28 24.42 -28.30
CA ASP A 181 -1.54 24.13 -28.98
C ASP A 181 -2.54 23.34 -28.12
N LEU A 182 -2.12 22.83 -26.95
CA LEU A 182 -3.00 22.10 -26.07
C LEU A 182 -3.95 23.07 -25.35
N LYS A 183 -5.22 23.02 -25.74
CA LYS A 183 -6.28 23.80 -25.08
C LYS A 183 -6.43 23.38 -23.62
N LYS A 184 -6.69 24.35 -22.74
CA LYS A 184 -7.01 24.05 -21.34
C LYS A 184 -8.32 23.28 -21.23
N ASN A 185 -8.35 22.30 -20.34
CA ASN A 185 -9.55 21.54 -20.00
C ASN A 185 -10.54 22.47 -19.28
N LYS A 186 -11.80 22.49 -19.76
CA LYS A 186 -12.88 23.29 -19.17
C LYS A 186 -13.83 22.36 -18.42
N HIS A 187 -13.73 22.32 -17.10
CA HIS A 187 -14.53 21.43 -16.24
C HIS A 187 -15.85 22.06 -15.80
N THR A 188 -16.70 22.41 -16.75
CA THR A 188 -18.00 23.04 -16.48
C THR A 188 -18.94 22.17 -15.64
N TYR A 189 -18.75 20.85 -15.66
CA TYR A 189 -19.57 19.85 -14.96
C TYR A 189 -19.01 19.41 -13.60
N PHE A 190 -17.84 19.91 -13.21
CA PHE A 190 -17.09 19.41 -12.06
C PHE A 190 -17.86 19.47 -10.74
N THR A 191 -18.59 20.57 -10.52
CA THR A 191 -19.40 20.77 -9.33
C THR A 191 -20.52 19.74 -9.22
N ALA A 192 -21.23 19.46 -10.33
CA ALA A 192 -22.29 18.46 -10.35
C ALA A 192 -21.74 17.06 -10.04
N TYR A 193 -20.63 16.69 -10.68
CA TYR A 193 -19.93 15.42 -10.41
C TYR A 193 -19.56 15.26 -8.93
N HIS A 194 -18.96 16.28 -8.31
CA HIS A 194 -18.56 16.21 -6.89
C HIS A 194 -19.74 16.17 -5.92
N ASN A 195 -20.82 16.89 -6.22
CA ASN A 195 -22.04 16.82 -5.42
C ASN A 195 -22.60 15.40 -5.41
N GLU A 196 -22.62 14.71 -6.57
CA GLU A 196 -23.06 13.32 -6.65
C GLU A 196 -22.19 12.37 -5.81
N LEU A 197 -20.86 12.55 -5.82
CA LEU A 197 -19.97 11.77 -4.97
C LEU A 197 -20.27 11.98 -3.48
N GLN A 198 -20.52 13.23 -3.08
CA GLN A 198 -20.85 13.59 -1.71
C GLN A 198 -22.21 13.02 -1.29
N GLU A 199 -23.23 13.11 -2.15
CA GLU A 199 -24.55 12.54 -1.92
C GLU A 199 -24.47 11.02 -1.80
N ALA A 200 -23.72 10.34 -2.68
CA ALA A 200 -23.51 8.90 -2.60
C ALA A 200 -22.81 8.49 -1.29
N TYR A 201 -21.85 9.30 -0.81
CA TYR A 201 -21.19 9.08 0.48
C TYR A 201 -22.16 9.27 1.66
N LEU A 202 -22.96 10.34 1.66
CA LEU A 202 -23.95 10.61 2.72
C LEU A 202 -25.05 9.56 2.76
N ALA A 203 -25.57 9.14 1.60
CA ALA A 203 -26.56 8.07 1.49
C ALA A 203 -26.05 6.76 2.08
N LYS A 204 -24.75 6.46 1.96
CA LYS A 204 -24.11 5.29 2.59
C LYS A 204 -24.02 5.43 4.10
N ARG A 205 -23.64 6.61 4.61
CA ARG A 205 -23.57 6.87 6.05
C ARG A 205 -24.93 6.74 6.73
N ASN A 206 -26.01 7.02 6.00
CA ASN A 206 -27.38 6.91 6.47
C ASN A 206 -28.02 5.52 6.26
N LYS A 207 -27.34 4.58 5.58
CA LYS A 207 -27.77 3.17 5.58
C LYS A 207 -27.43 2.55 6.94
N THR A 208 -28.46 2.30 7.74
CA THR A 208 -28.40 1.46 8.95
C THR A 208 -27.66 0.17 8.61
N LYS A 209 -26.49 -0.04 9.22
CA LYS A 209 -25.75 -1.30 9.09
C LYS A 209 -26.71 -2.44 9.45
N PRO A 210 -26.81 -3.51 8.63
CA PRO A 210 -27.55 -4.68 9.05
C PRO A 210 -26.98 -5.19 10.39
N PRO A 211 -27.83 -5.63 11.33
CA PRO A 211 -27.34 -6.18 12.59
C PRO A 211 -26.39 -7.32 12.27
N VAL A 212 -25.14 -7.17 12.73
CA VAL A 212 -24.09 -8.16 12.56
C VAL A 212 -24.63 -9.49 13.11
N LYS A 213 -24.79 -10.49 12.23
CA LYS A 213 -25.04 -11.88 12.65
C LYS A 213 -23.92 -12.22 13.63
N LYS A 214 -24.31 -12.61 14.85
CA LYS A 214 -23.38 -13.06 15.90
C LYS A 214 -22.47 -14.17 15.35
N GLU A 215 -21.25 -13.81 14.96
CA GLU A 215 -20.18 -14.78 14.81
C GLU A 215 -19.71 -15.25 16.18
N ALA A 216 -19.10 -16.45 16.18
CA ALA A 216 -18.67 -17.22 17.33
C ALA A 216 -18.20 -16.34 18.49
N THR A 217 -18.77 -16.59 19.66
CA THR A 217 -18.36 -15.95 20.91
C THR A 217 -16.86 -16.16 21.13
N VAL A 218 -16.07 -15.14 20.79
CA VAL A 218 -14.74 -14.95 21.37
C VAL A 218 -14.96 -15.01 22.88
N GLN A 219 -14.38 -16.04 23.52
CA GLN A 219 -14.44 -16.16 24.97
C GLN A 219 -13.92 -14.86 25.57
N LYS A 220 -14.81 -14.08 26.20
CA LYS A 220 -14.40 -12.91 26.96
C LYS A 220 -13.57 -13.40 28.12
N ILE A 221 -12.29 -13.02 28.14
CA ILE A 221 -11.40 -13.20 29.28
C ILE A 221 -12.10 -12.58 30.53
N PRO A 222 -12.17 -13.31 31.66
CA PRO A 222 -12.91 -12.86 32.85
C PRO A 222 -12.43 -11.50 33.35
N LYS A 223 -13.37 -10.64 33.77
CA LYS A 223 -13.10 -9.27 34.24
C LYS A 223 -12.24 -9.17 35.51
N ASN A 224 -12.01 -10.27 36.23
CA ASN A 224 -11.43 -10.26 37.58
C ASN A 224 -10.01 -10.86 37.64
N PHE A 225 -9.13 -10.50 36.69
CA PHE A 225 -7.68 -10.77 36.81
C PHE A 225 -6.91 -9.43 36.86
N PRO A 226 -6.49 -8.96 38.05
CA PRO A 226 -5.85 -7.64 38.19
C PRO A 226 -4.41 -7.58 37.65
N GLU A 227 -3.73 -8.72 37.47
CA GLU A 227 -2.26 -8.75 37.30
C GLU A 227 -1.77 -8.97 35.85
N ILE A 228 -2.67 -9.24 34.89
CA ILE A 228 -2.33 -9.44 33.46
C ILE A 228 -2.38 -8.12 32.65
N ARG A 229 -2.47 -6.96 33.32
CA ARG A 229 -2.61 -5.66 32.63
C ARG A 229 -1.33 -5.11 31.97
N TYR A 230 -0.24 -5.88 31.93
CA TYR A 230 1.02 -5.44 31.30
C TYR A 230 1.51 -6.30 30.13
N ARG A 231 0.73 -7.25 29.62
CA ARG A 231 1.18 -8.15 28.54
C ARG A 231 0.11 -8.38 27.47
N VAL A 232 -0.07 -7.44 26.55
CA VAL A 232 -0.81 -7.74 25.33
C VAL A 232 -0.33 -6.88 24.15
N GLN A 233 0.20 -7.54 23.11
CA GLN A 233 0.62 -6.87 21.87
C GLN A 233 -0.56 -6.63 20.94
N LYS A 234 -0.38 -5.68 20.02
CA LYS A 234 -1.46 -5.04 19.29
C LYS A 234 -1.16 -5.12 17.79
N ASN A 235 -1.91 -5.92 17.03
CA ASN A 235 -1.73 -6.17 15.59
C ASN A 235 -0.33 -6.73 15.19
N ILE A 236 0.14 -7.80 15.86
CA ILE A 236 1.38 -8.50 15.49
C ILE A 236 1.30 -9.00 14.04
N SER A 237 0.11 -9.38 13.58
CA SER A 237 -0.11 -9.82 12.20
C SER A 237 0.27 -8.76 11.14
N ASN A 238 0.34 -7.47 11.49
CA ASN A 238 0.77 -6.41 10.56
C ASN A 238 2.26 -6.48 10.20
N VAL A 239 3.08 -7.16 11.01
CA VAL A 239 4.49 -7.44 10.66
C VAL A 239 4.56 -8.19 9.33
N PHE A 240 3.57 -9.04 9.03
CA PHE A 240 3.56 -9.84 7.81
C PHE A 240 3.37 -9.00 6.54
N ASP A 241 2.82 -7.79 6.64
CA ASP A 241 2.77 -6.85 5.51
C ASP A 241 4.18 -6.30 5.18
N ILE A 242 5.04 -6.17 6.20
CA ILE A 242 6.45 -5.81 6.05
C ILE A 242 7.26 -6.99 5.54
N VAL A 243 7.00 -8.20 6.06
CA VAL A 243 7.64 -9.45 5.61
C VAL A 243 7.38 -9.71 4.13
N ALA A 244 6.12 -9.58 3.66
CA ALA A 244 5.77 -9.70 2.25
C ALA A 244 6.61 -8.77 1.37
N ARG A 245 6.76 -7.51 1.80
CA ARG A 245 7.56 -6.50 1.07
C ARG A 245 9.06 -6.84 1.06
N GLN A 246 9.62 -7.31 2.17
CA GLN A 246 11.03 -7.72 2.23
C GLN A 246 11.32 -8.93 1.33
N MET A 247 10.49 -9.97 1.42
CA MET A 247 10.64 -11.17 0.59
C MET A 247 10.54 -10.83 -0.90
N PHE A 248 9.59 -9.94 -1.25
CA PHE A 248 9.42 -9.47 -2.62
C PHE A 248 10.66 -8.72 -3.13
N TYR A 249 11.18 -7.79 -2.34
CA TYR A 249 12.40 -7.04 -2.67
C TYR A 249 13.60 -7.97 -2.89
N HIS A 250 13.83 -8.94 -2.00
CA HIS A 250 14.94 -9.88 -2.14
C HIS A 250 14.83 -10.77 -3.38
N GLN A 251 13.62 -11.21 -3.74
CA GLN A 251 13.43 -11.97 -4.98
C GLN A 251 13.62 -11.11 -6.23
N LEU A 252 13.16 -9.85 -6.21
CA LEU A 252 13.39 -8.90 -7.30
C LEU A 252 14.87 -8.59 -7.52
N CYS A 253 15.63 -8.33 -6.46
CA CYS A 253 17.06 -8.00 -6.57
C CYS A 253 17.93 -9.15 -7.12
N ARG A 254 17.42 -10.38 -7.14
CA ARG A 254 18.12 -11.55 -7.72
C ARG A 254 17.90 -11.68 -9.23
N LEU A 255 17.03 -10.86 -9.82
CA LEU A 255 16.73 -10.90 -11.25
C LEU A 255 17.82 -10.11 -11.99
N LYS A 256 18.53 -10.78 -12.91
CA LYS A 256 19.61 -10.19 -13.71
C LYS A 256 19.15 -9.13 -14.73
N TYR A 257 17.87 -9.15 -15.10
CA TYR A 257 17.27 -8.28 -16.12
C TYR A 257 15.93 -7.75 -15.63
N GLU A 258 15.45 -6.64 -16.22
CA GLU A 258 14.11 -6.09 -15.95
C GLU A 258 13.05 -7.18 -16.19
N PRO A 259 12.33 -7.64 -15.14
CA PRO A 259 11.40 -8.74 -15.28
C PRO A 259 10.10 -8.30 -15.95
N SER A 260 9.55 -9.18 -16.79
CA SER A 260 8.20 -8.95 -17.33
C SER A 260 7.17 -8.89 -16.19
N ILE A 261 6.11 -8.11 -16.41
CA ILE A 261 5.00 -7.92 -15.48
C ILE A 261 4.38 -9.25 -15.01
N ARG A 262 4.28 -10.22 -15.93
CA ARG A 262 3.78 -11.58 -15.65
C ARG A 262 4.67 -12.30 -14.64
N LYS A 263 6.00 -12.16 -14.76
CA LYS A 263 6.97 -12.75 -13.84
C LYS A 263 6.88 -12.10 -12.45
N VAL A 264 6.68 -10.79 -12.39
CA VAL A 264 6.51 -10.06 -11.13
C VAL A 264 5.22 -10.44 -10.42
N ASN A 265 4.09 -10.52 -11.14
CA ASN A 265 2.81 -10.93 -10.56
C ASN A 265 2.89 -12.37 -10.02
N ALA A 266 3.54 -13.29 -10.75
CA ALA A 266 3.78 -14.64 -10.25
C ALA A 266 4.61 -14.68 -8.96
N ILE A 267 5.63 -13.81 -8.85
CA ILE A 267 6.43 -13.67 -7.62
C ILE A 267 5.56 -13.11 -6.48
N LYS A 268 4.77 -12.06 -6.72
CA LYS A 268 3.85 -11.48 -5.73
C LYS A 268 2.84 -12.50 -5.23
N GLU A 269 2.17 -13.22 -6.14
CA GLU A 269 1.17 -14.24 -5.81
C GLU A 269 1.76 -15.37 -4.96
N ASN A 270 2.95 -15.86 -5.33
CA ASN A 270 3.63 -16.90 -4.55
C ASN A 270 4.00 -16.43 -3.14
N ILE A 271 4.56 -15.23 -3.00
CA ILE A 271 4.92 -14.66 -1.69
C ILE A 271 3.67 -14.42 -0.86
N MET A 272 2.63 -13.83 -1.44
CA MET A 272 1.39 -13.55 -0.72
C MET A 272 0.71 -14.83 -0.25
N ARG A 273 0.74 -15.92 -1.03
CA ARG A 273 0.19 -17.21 -0.59
C ARG A 273 0.86 -17.73 0.68
N GLU A 274 2.18 -17.65 0.76
CA GLU A 274 2.96 -18.13 1.91
C GLU A 274 2.86 -17.19 3.12
N VAL A 275 2.95 -15.89 2.87
CA VAL A 275 2.88 -14.88 3.92
C VAL A 275 1.48 -14.78 4.52
N TYR A 276 0.43 -14.91 3.71
CA TYR A 276 -0.95 -14.87 4.19
C TYR A 276 -1.25 -16.05 5.13
N ALA A 277 -0.72 -17.24 4.84
CA ALA A 277 -0.88 -18.39 5.74
C ALA A 277 -0.26 -18.13 7.12
N ALA A 278 0.95 -17.57 7.17
CA ALA A 278 1.61 -17.20 8.43
C ALA A 278 0.91 -16.02 9.14
N LYS A 279 0.40 -15.05 8.37
CA LYS A 279 -0.38 -13.93 8.92
C LYS A 279 -1.63 -14.44 9.61
N VAL A 280 -2.40 -15.32 8.95
CA VAL A 280 -3.63 -15.90 9.49
C VAL A 280 -3.38 -16.75 10.73
N SER A 281 -2.24 -17.45 10.83
CA SER A 281 -1.91 -18.20 12.06
C SER A 281 -1.59 -17.30 13.25
N VAL A 282 -1.11 -16.07 13.00
CA VAL A 282 -0.79 -15.07 14.03
C VAL A 282 -1.98 -14.17 14.39
N MET A 283 -2.92 -13.95 13.47
CA MET A 283 -4.10 -13.09 13.67
C MET A 283 -4.91 -13.39 14.95
N PRO A 284 -5.10 -14.65 15.40
CA PRO A 284 -5.79 -14.95 16.66
C PRO A 284 -5.14 -14.34 17.91
N TYR A 285 -3.86 -13.96 17.82
CA TYR A 285 -3.08 -13.37 18.91
C TYR A 285 -3.08 -11.82 18.88
N ASP A 286 -3.77 -11.19 17.92
CA ASP A 286 -3.90 -9.73 17.82
C ASP A 286 -4.88 -9.16 18.84
N THR A 287 -4.55 -8.02 19.46
CA THR A 287 -5.48 -7.31 20.39
C THR A 287 -5.66 -5.81 20.07
N MET A 288 -6.84 -5.23 20.39
CA MET A 288 -7.25 -3.83 20.10
C MET A 288 -6.76 -2.79 21.13
N PRO A 289 -6.67 -1.47 20.78
CA PRO A 289 -5.88 -0.89 19.70
C PRO A 289 -4.88 0.15 20.25
N LEU A 290 -3.61 0.03 19.88
CA LEU A 290 -2.55 1.05 19.93
C LEU A 290 -1.27 0.42 19.35
N ILE A 291 -0.60 1.06 18.41
CA ILE A 291 0.28 0.38 17.45
C ILE A 291 1.58 -0.13 18.10
N THR A 292 1.89 -1.43 18.01
CA THR A 292 3.29 -1.91 18.12
C THR A 292 4.00 -1.56 16.84
N ASP A 293 5.23 -1.03 16.89
CA ASP A 293 6.00 -0.69 15.71
C ASP A 293 6.19 -1.92 14.80
N PRO A 294 5.46 -2.01 13.67
CA PRO A 294 5.52 -3.18 12.81
C PRO A 294 6.85 -3.24 12.04
N TYR A 295 7.70 -2.21 12.14
CA TYR A 295 8.97 -2.10 11.45
C TYR A 295 10.17 -2.60 12.27
N ASN A 296 9.98 -3.14 13.49
CA ASN A 296 11.07 -3.67 14.29
C ASN A 296 11.86 -4.75 13.51
N PRO A 297 13.16 -4.53 13.18
CA PRO A 297 13.91 -5.43 12.29
C PRO A 297 14.02 -6.87 12.80
N SER A 298 14.10 -7.06 14.13
CA SER A 298 14.19 -8.39 14.74
C SER A 298 12.88 -9.16 14.63
N ILE A 299 11.74 -8.49 14.86
CA ILE A 299 10.40 -9.08 14.73
C ILE A 299 10.10 -9.38 13.25
N VAL A 300 10.48 -8.48 12.33
CA VAL A 300 10.36 -8.71 10.89
C VAL A 300 11.20 -9.92 10.45
N ASN A 301 12.44 -10.06 10.93
CA ASN A 301 13.28 -11.23 10.63
C ASN A 301 12.66 -12.52 11.18
N ALA A 302 12.13 -12.51 12.41
CA ALA A 302 11.40 -13.65 12.96
C ALA A 302 10.16 -14.00 12.11
N GLY A 303 9.44 -12.99 11.61
CA GLY A 303 8.34 -13.17 10.68
C GLY A 303 8.76 -13.84 9.37
N VAL A 304 9.93 -13.49 8.81
CA VAL A 304 10.53 -14.19 7.67
C VAL A 304 10.83 -15.65 8.02
N GLN A 305 11.40 -15.94 9.21
CA GLN A 305 11.66 -17.31 9.64
C GLN A 305 10.36 -18.13 9.77
N LEU A 306 9.27 -17.51 10.25
CA LEU A 306 7.95 -18.16 10.34
C LEU A 306 7.40 -18.50 8.95
N VAL A 307 7.46 -17.56 7.99
CA VAL A 307 7.02 -17.82 6.61
C VAL A 307 7.84 -18.94 5.96
N LEU A 308 9.15 -18.98 6.23
CA LEU A 308 10.05 -20.05 5.78
C LEU A 308 9.92 -21.35 6.60
N LYS A 309 8.98 -21.42 7.55
CA LYS A 309 8.71 -22.57 8.43
C LYS A 309 9.92 -23.04 9.25
N LYS A 310 10.81 -22.11 9.61
CA LYS A 310 12.01 -22.37 10.42
C LYS A 310 11.77 -22.21 11.92
N ILE A 311 10.67 -21.57 12.29
CA ILE A 311 10.17 -21.45 13.67
C ILE A 311 8.66 -21.72 13.65
N SER A 312 8.09 -22.13 14.78
CA SER A 312 6.64 -22.32 14.91
C SER A 312 5.91 -20.98 15.15
N THR A 313 4.58 -21.00 15.05
CA THR A 313 3.77 -19.81 15.38
C THR A 313 3.96 -19.42 16.85
N ASP A 314 3.99 -20.40 17.76
CA ASP A 314 4.19 -20.15 19.19
C ASP A 314 5.59 -19.57 19.48
N ASP A 315 6.64 -20.08 18.83
CA ASP A 315 8.00 -19.52 18.96
C ASP A 315 8.07 -18.05 18.50
N PHE A 316 7.36 -17.73 17.41
CA PHE A 316 7.27 -16.36 16.89
C PHE A 316 6.54 -15.44 17.87
N ILE A 317 5.44 -15.91 18.47
CA ILE A 317 4.67 -15.15 19.47
C ILE A 317 5.51 -14.92 20.73
N ASP A 318 6.17 -15.96 21.24
CA ASP A 318 7.05 -15.86 22.43
C ASP A 318 8.21 -14.90 22.18
N PHE A 319 8.84 -14.97 21.00
CA PHE A 319 9.91 -14.04 20.62
C PHE A 319 9.42 -12.60 20.47
N ALA A 320 8.24 -12.39 19.88
CA ALA A 320 7.65 -11.07 19.78
C ALA A 320 7.42 -10.49 21.19
N ILE A 321 6.89 -11.28 22.13
CA ILE A 321 6.66 -10.90 23.53
C ILE A 321 7.98 -10.55 24.23
N TYR A 322 9.01 -11.38 24.05
CA TYR A 322 10.35 -11.14 24.57
C TYR A 322 10.95 -9.81 24.08
N MET A 323 10.90 -9.53 22.78
CA MET A 323 11.45 -8.29 22.20
C MET A 323 10.81 -7.01 22.75
N GLN A 324 9.58 -7.08 23.27
CA GLN A 324 8.91 -5.93 23.87
C GLN A 324 9.29 -5.67 25.33
N GLN A 325 9.63 -6.70 26.08
CA GLN A 325 10.07 -6.56 27.48
C GLN A 325 11.40 -5.79 27.59
N TYR A 326 12.23 -5.83 26.55
CA TYR A 326 13.49 -5.08 26.46
C TYR A 326 13.34 -3.60 26.05
N ASN A 327 12.15 -3.17 25.62
CA ASN A 327 11.83 -1.76 25.36
C ASN A 327 11.13 -1.07 26.53
N LEU A 328 11.06 -1.71 27.71
CA LEU A 328 10.58 -1.07 28.93
C LEU A 328 11.61 -0.05 29.47
N PRO A 329 11.18 1.03 30.13
CA PRO A 329 12.10 2.01 30.71
C PRO A 329 13.05 1.34 31.73
N ARG A 330 14.30 1.83 31.80
CA ARG A 330 15.42 1.23 32.56
C ARG A 330 15.13 0.95 34.04
N ASP A 331 14.20 1.67 34.65
CA ASP A 331 13.81 1.57 36.06
C ASP A 331 12.91 0.35 36.38
N LYS A 332 12.37 -0.34 35.36
CA LYS A 332 11.45 -1.47 35.56
C LYS A 332 12.11 -2.85 35.56
N GLY A 333 13.41 -2.95 35.31
CA GLY A 333 14.18 -4.20 35.35
C GLY A 333 13.81 -5.23 34.27
N THR A 334 14.60 -6.31 34.17
CA THR A 334 14.38 -7.44 33.25
C THR A 334 13.84 -8.64 34.03
N TYR A 335 12.73 -9.22 33.58
CA TYR A 335 12.08 -10.36 34.25
C TYR A 335 12.40 -11.68 33.55
N TYR A 336 12.65 -12.71 34.34
CA TYR A 336 12.93 -14.08 33.89
C TYR A 336 11.85 -15.03 34.40
N ARG A 337 11.32 -15.88 33.51
CA ARG A 337 10.44 -16.97 33.89
C ARG A 337 11.27 -18.17 34.36
N VAL A 338 11.01 -18.65 35.57
CA VAL A 338 11.60 -19.87 36.13
C VAL A 338 10.51 -20.76 36.73
N TRP A 339 10.81 -22.05 36.85
CA TRP A 339 9.89 -23.05 37.36
C TRP A 339 10.45 -23.66 38.65
N ASN A 340 9.66 -23.66 39.72
CA ASN A 340 9.84 -24.62 40.82
C ASN A 340 8.87 -25.77 40.58
N ASN A 341 9.22 -26.98 40.99
CA ASN A 341 8.55 -28.27 40.73
C ASN A 341 7.02 -28.32 40.90
N LYS A 342 6.33 -27.26 41.36
CA LYS A 342 4.86 -27.11 41.35
C LYS A 342 4.33 -25.68 41.09
N LYS A 343 5.15 -24.65 40.87
CA LYS A 343 4.71 -23.25 40.63
C LYS A 343 5.66 -22.49 39.69
N GLU A 344 5.08 -21.67 38.82
CA GLU A 344 5.80 -20.69 37.98
C GLU A 344 6.21 -19.49 38.84
N LEU A 345 7.47 -19.05 38.70
CA LEU A 345 8.04 -17.92 39.44
C LEU A 345 8.75 -16.96 38.48
N TYR A 346 8.83 -15.70 38.87
CA TYR A 346 9.48 -14.64 38.08
C TYR A 346 10.62 -14.01 38.87
N VAL A 347 11.82 -13.99 38.29
CA VAL A 347 13.02 -13.38 38.89
C VAL A 347 13.33 -12.07 38.19
N ARG A 348 13.51 -11.00 38.96
CA ARG A 348 13.80 -9.66 38.44
C ARG A 348 15.30 -9.34 38.55
N CYS A 349 15.92 -8.98 37.44
CA CYS A 349 17.30 -8.49 37.38
C CYS A 349 17.31 -7.00 37.05
N LEU A 350 17.98 -6.20 37.88
CA LEU A 350 18.01 -4.73 37.74
C LEU A 350 19.07 -4.24 36.74
N GLN A 351 20.09 -5.06 36.43
CA GLN A 351 21.18 -4.71 35.50
C GLN A 351 21.28 -5.66 34.30
N THR A 352 21.47 -5.08 33.10
CA THR A 352 21.60 -5.80 31.82
C THR A 352 22.85 -6.71 31.75
N SER A 353 23.93 -6.36 32.45
CA SER A 353 25.17 -7.16 32.53
C SER A 353 24.96 -8.46 33.32
N THR A 354 24.20 -8.39 34.42
CA THR A 354 23.81 -9.54 35.27
C THR A 354 22.86 -10.47 34.52
N ALA A 355 21.87 -9.90 33.85
CA ALA A 355 20.96 -10.56 32.91
C ALA A 355 21.70 -11.36 31.81
N LYS A 356 22.71 -10.76 31.18
CA LYS A 356 23.54 -11.42 30.16
C LYS A 356 24.40 -12.56 30.72
N LYS A 357 24.96 -12.40 31.93
CA LYS A 357 25.75 -13.45 32.60
C LYS A 357 24.90 -14.68 32.96
N LEU A 358 23.65 -14.48 33.36
CA LEU A 358 22.71 -15.56 33.67
C LEU A 358 22.34 -16.40 32.44
N LEU A 359 22.03 -15.73 31.32
CA LEU A 359 21.69 -16.38 30.04
C LEU A 359 22.84 -17.19 29.44
N THR A 360 24.09 -16.80 29.69
CA THR A 360 25.26 -17.42 29.06
C THR A 360 25.92 -18.50 29.91
N LYS A 361 25.92 -18.39 31.25
CA LYS A 361 26.58 -19.37 32.13
C LYS A 361 25.66 -20.44 32.71
N LEU A 362 24.35 -20.19 32.78
CA LEU A 362 23.41 -21.08 33.50
C LEU A 362 22.06 -21.18 32.76
N PRO A 363 22.01 -21.69 31.52
CA PRO A 363 20.77 -21.79 30.74
C PRO A 363 19.70 -22.71 31.37
N TYR A 364 20.06 -23.53 32.37
CA TYR A 364 19.19 -24.50 33.04
C TYR A 364 19.20 -24.41 34.58
N ALA A 365 19.61 -23.27 35.16
CA ALA A 365 19.67 -23.16 36.62
C ALA A 365 18.28 -23.28 37.28
N THR A 366 18.21 -24.15 38.30
CA THR A 366 17.04 -24.33 39.18
C THR A 366 17.04 -23.30 40.31
N ILE A 367 15.88 -23.04 40.91
CA ILE A 367 15.71 -22.04 42.00
C ILE A 367 16.61 -22.31 43.21
N ASP A 368 16.95 -23.57 43.49
CA ASP A 368 17.87 -23.94 44.59
C ASP A 368 19.28 -23.35 44.42
N HIS A 369 19.73 -23.06 43.19
CA HIS A 369 21.00 -22.38 42.96
C HIS A 369 20.98 -20.90 43.34
N PHE A 370 19.80 -20.26 43.32
CA PHE A 370 19.62 -18.86 43.69
C PHE A 370 19.36 -18.67 45.20
N LEU A 371 18.86 -19.69 45.88
CA LEU A 371 18.65 -19.67 47.34
C LEU A 371 19.93 -19.93 48.15
N ARG A 372 20.96 -20.56 47.56
CA ARG A 372 22.21 -20.94 48.26
C ARG A 372 23.41 -20.02 47.97
N LYS A 373 23.30 -19.12 46.99
CA LYS A 373 24.31 -18.09 46.69
C LYS A 373 23.59 -16.76 46.47
N GLU A 374 23.88 -15.77 47.29
CA GLU A 374 23.46 -14.39 47.02
C GLU A 374 24.06 -13.95 45.67
N VAL A 375 23.18 -13.71 44.69
CA VAL A 375 23.54 -13.05 43.45
C VAL A 375 23.26 -11.57 43.64
N PRO A 376 24.26 -10.67 43.53
CA PRO A 376 24.06 -9.25 43.75
C PRO A 376 22.94 -8.69 42.86
N GLU A 377 22.06 -7.87 43.45
CA GLU A 377 21.00 -7.12 42.75
C GLU A 377 19.97 -7.97 41.97
N CYS A 378 19.72 -9.19 42.43
CA CYS A 378 18.59 -10.02 42.00
C CYS A 378 17.59 -10.19 43.15
N TYR A 379 16.30 -9.96 42.88
CA TYR A 379 15.23 -10.20 43.85
C TYR A 379 14.32 -11.32 43.35
N ILE A 380 14.03 -12.28 44.23
CA ILE A 380 13.06 -13.35 43.99
C ILE A 380 11.73 -12.88 44.55
N GLU A 381 10.80 -12.49 43.69
CA GLU A 381 9.43 -12.22 44.09
C GLU A 381 8.65 -13.54 44.08
N THR A 382 8.19 -13.96 45.25
CA THR A 382 7.31 -15.14 45.37
C THR A 382 5.87 -14.69 45.21
N ILE A 383 5.20 -15.18 44.18
CA ILE A 383 3.76 -14.94 43.98
C ILE A 383 3.02 -15.95 44.87
N ASN A 384 2.25 -15.47 45.84
CA ASN A 384 1.48 -16.34 46.75
C ASN A 384 0.28 -16.98 46.06
#